data_AF-A0A2R6CSC6-F1
#
_entry.id   AF-A0A2R6CSC6-F1
#
_cell.length_a   1.000
_cell.length_b   1.000
_cell.length_c   1.000
_cell.angle_alpha   90.00
_cell.angle_beta   90.00
_cell.angle_gamma   90.00
#
_symmetry.space_group_name_H-M   'P 1'
#
loop_
_entity.id
_entity.type
_entity.pdbx_description
1 polymer ?
#
loop_
_entity_poly.entity_id
_entity_poly.type
_entity_poly.pdbx_seq_one_letter_code
_entity_poly.pdbx_strand_id
1 'polypeptide(L)' 'MIQTLLLNLFETGFTIALVAGGLLFLGGLISFAVFLYKSLFGEGIKDPREVVPEKTSDDDDGVSKGDSDDEWDYY' A
#
# COMPACT_ATOMS: atom_id res chain seq x y z
N MET A 1 22.28 -45.01 3.99
CA MET A 1 21.17 -44.52 4.84
C MET A 1 21.17 -42.99 4.97
N ILE A 2 22.30 -42.32 5.24
CA ILE A 2 22.36 -40.85 5.38
C ILE A 2 22.16 -40.11 4.04
N GLN A 3 22.72 -40.65 2.94
CA GLN A 3 22.58 -40.02 1.61
C GLN A 3 21.12 -39.95 1.12
N THR A 4 20.32 -40.99 1.36
CA THR A 4 18.89 -41.00 1.01
C THR A 4 18.08 -40.00 1.83
N LEU A 5 18.39 -39.83 3.12
CA LEU A 5 17.77 -38.81 3.96
C LEU A 5 18.05 -37.38 3.47
N LEU A 6 19.29 -37.13 3.06
CA LEU A 6 19.74 -35.83 2.58
C LEU A 6 19.10 -35.50 1.22
N LEU A 7 19.06 -36.46 0.29
CA LEU A 7 18.35 -36.32 -0.99
C LEU A 7 16.87 -35.97 -0.80
N ASN A 8 16.16 -36.70 0.07
CA ASN A 8 14.74 -36.46 0.35
C ASN A 8 14.50 -35.06 0.92
N LEU A 9 15.41 -34.56 1.76
CA LEU A 9 15.33 -33.21 2.33
C LEU A 9 15.46 -32.14 1.24
N PHE A 10 16.43 -32.29 0.33
CA PHE A 10 16.60 -31.37 -0.80
C PHE A 10 15.42 -31.41 -1.76
N GLU A 11 14.91 -32.60 -2.09
CA GLU A 11 13.75 -32.77 -2.97
C GLU A 11 12.50 -32.11 -2.38
N THR A 12 12.25 -32.31 -1.08
CA THR A 12 11.14 -31.68 -0.37
C THR A 12 11.31 -30.16 -0.32
N GLY A 13 12.50 -29.67 0.05
CA GLY A 13 12.79 -28.24 0.10
C GLY A 13 12.64 -27.56 -1.26
N PHE A 14 13.12 -28.19 -2.33
CA PHE A 14 12.96 -27.70 -3.69
C PHE A 14 11.49 -27.65 -4.11
N THR A 15 10.72 -28.70 -3.81
CA THR A 15 9.27 -28.75 -4.09
C THR A 15 8.54 -27.60 -3.40
N ILE A 16 8.83 -27.36 -2.12
CA ILE A 16 8.23 -26.25 -1.35
C ILE A 16 8.60 -24.91 -1.98
N ALA A 17 9.88 -24.69 -2.29
CA ALA A 17 10.35 -23.45 -2.91
C ALA A 17 9.67 -23.20 -4.26
N LEU A 18 9.47 -24.25 -5.06
CA LEU A 18 8.85 -24.15 -6.38
C LEU A 18 7.36 -23.81 -6.28
N VAL A 19 6.64 -24.45 -5.35
CA VAL A 19 5.23 -24.13 -5.08
C VAL A 19 5.07 -22.71 -4.53
N ALA A 20 5.86 -22.34 -3.52
CA ALA A 20 5.81 -21.00 -2.93
C ALA A 20 6.18 -19.92 -3.94
N GLY A 21 7.23 -20.14 -4.71
CA GLY A 21 7.66 -19.25 -5.80
C GLY A 21 6.58 -19.10 -6.86
N GLY A 22 5.93 -20.19 -7.26
CA GLY A 22 4.81 -20.17 -8.21
C GLY A 22 3.62 -19.35 -7.71
N LEU A 23 3.25 -19.49 -6.44
CA LEU A 23 2.17 -18.72 -5.83
C LEU A 23 2.49 -17.22 -5.76
N LEU A 24 3.71 -16.88 -5.33
CA LEU A 24 4.18 -15.49 -5.28
C LEU A 24 4.24 -14.88 -6.68
N PHE A 25 4.73 -15.64 -7.66
CA PHE A 25 4.79 -15.21 -9.05
C PHE A 25 3.39 -14.96 -9.63
N LEU A 26 2.45 -15.86 -9.38
CA LEU A 26 1.06 -15.69 -9.82
C LEU A 26 0.40 -14.47 -9.16
N GLY A 27 0.62 -14.28 -7.85
CA GLY A 27 0.17 -13.08 -7.13
C GLY A 27 0.76 -11.80 -7.73
N GLY A 28 2.07 -11.80 -8.01
CA GLY A 28 2.76 -10.69 -8.67
C GLY A 28 2.21 -10.39 -10.06
N LEU A 29 1.93 -11.40 -10.88
CA LEU A 29 1.29 -11.24 -12.18
C LEU A 29 -0.09 -10.59 -12.08
N ILE A 30 -0.91 -11.02 -11.12
CA ILE A 30 -2.24 -10.43 -10.89
C ILE A 30 -2.11 -8.97 -10.46
N SER A 31 -1.24 -8.67 -9.50
CA SER A 31 -0.98 -7.29 -9.05
C SER A 31 -0.50 -6.41 -10.21
N PHE A 32 0.40 -6.93 -11.04
CA PHE A 32 0.91 -6.24 -12.22
C PHE A 32 -0.18 -6.00 -13.27
N ALA A 33 -1.04 -6.99 -13.52
CA ALA A 33 -2.17 -6.86 -14.43
C ALA A 33 -3.17 -5.80 -13.96
N VAL A 34 -3.51 -5.79 -12.66
CA VAL A 34 -4.38 -4.76 -12.06
C VAL A 34 -3.75 -3.38 -12.18
N PHE A 35 -2.46 -3.26 -11.91
CA PHE A 35 -1.72 -2.02 -12.06
C PHE A 35 -1.78 -1.51 -13.51
N LEU A 36 -1.42 -2.35 -14.48
CA LEU A 36 -1.48 -2.00 -15.90
C LEU A 36 -2.89 -1.60 -16.34
N TYR A 37 -3.90 -2.36 -15.94
CA TYR A 37 -5.29 -2.05 -16.27
C TYR A 37 -5.70 -0.67 -15.73
N LYS A 38 -5.38 -0.38 -14.46
CA LYS A 38 -5.65 0.93 -13.86
C LYS A 38 -4.84 2.06 -14.51
N SER A 39 -3.60 1.81 -14.91
CA SER A 39 -2.75 2.82 -15.54
C SER A 39 -3.16 3.16 -16.97
N LEU A 40 -3.67 2.19 -17.73
CA LEU A 40 -4.02 2.38 -19.15
C LEU A 40 -5.49 2.73 -19.36
N PHE A 41 -6.39 2.15 -18.57
CA PHE A 41 -7.84 2.23 -18.79
C PHE A 41 -8.63 2.76 -17.57
N GLY A 42 -8.01 2.84 -16.39
CA GLY A 42 -8.63 3.49 -15.23
C GLY A 42 -8.40 5.00 -15.24
N GLU A 43 -9.17 5.75 -14.45
CA GLU A 43 -9.01 7.21 -14.21
C GLU A 43 -7.67 7.58 -13.53
N GLY A 44 -6.64 6.72 -13.61
CA GLY A 44 -5.40 6.83 -12.84
C GLY A 44 -5.60 6.49 -11.36
N ILE A 45 -4.55 6.69 -10.56
CA ILE A 45 -4.71 6.80 -9.12
C ILE A 45 -5.53 8.07 -8.89
N LYS A 46 -6.79 7.93 -8.46
CA LYS A 46 -7.60 9.09 -8.03
C LYS A 46 -6.76 9.93 -7.10
N ASP A 47 -6.63 11.21 -7.44
CA ASP A 47 -5.87 12.12 -6.62
C ASP A 47 -6.49 12.09 -5.21
N PRO A 48 -5.74 11.74 -4.16
CA PRO A 48 -6.28 11.74 -2.80
C PRO A 48 -6.78 13.13 -2.37
N ARG A 49 -6.49 14.19 -3.14
CA ARG A 49 -7.02 15.54 -2.97
C ARG A 49 -8.38 15.76 -3.65
N GLU A 50 -8.82 14.91 -4.58
CA GLU A 50 -10.12 15.01 -5.27
C GLU A 50 -11.28 14.38 -4.50
N VAL A 51 -11.00 13.59 -3.46
CA VAL A 51 -12.02 12.89 -2.64
C VAL A 51 -12.51 13.69 -1.44
N VAL A 52 -12.16 14.98 -1.30
CA VAL A 52 -12.82 15.84 -0.30
C VAL A 52 -14.17 16.24 -0.90
N PRO A 53 -15.30 15.65 -0.47
CA PRO A 53 -16.58 16.17 -0.86
C PRO A 53 -16.69 17.53 -0.18
N GLU A 54 -16.93 18.55 -0.96
CA GLU A 54 -17.46 19.83 -0.53
C GLU A 54 -18.76 19.56 0.26
N LYS A 55 -18.64 19.24 1.55
CA LYS A 55 -19.76 19.30 2.49
C LYS A 55 -19.80 20.73 2.98
N THR A 56 -20.44 21.56 2.18
CA THR A 56 -21.06 22.80 2.66
C THR A 56 -22.12 22.44 3.70
N SER A 57 -21.78 22.66 4.95
CA SER A 57 -22.73 23.03 6.00
C SER A 57 -21.93 23.58 7.17
N ASP A 58 -22.00 24.91 7.28
CA ASP A 58 -21.78 25.76 8.46
C ASP A 58 -21.65 25.00 9.79
N ASP A 59 -20.50 25.15 10.44
CA ASP A 59 -20.33 25.65 11.81
C ASP A 59 -18.97 25.20 12.37
N ASP A 60 -18.21 26.20 12.83
CA ASP A 60 -17.16 26.15 13.85
C ASP A 60 -15.93 25.22 13.62
N ASP A 61 -14.83 25.83 13.16
CA ASP A 61 -13.61 25.98 13.97
C ASP A 61 -12.44 26.41 13.08
N GLY A 62 -12.37 27.72 12.82
CA GLY A 62 -11.28 28.36 12.12
C GLY A 62 -10.00 28.36 12.96
N VAL A 63 -9.04 27.50 12.59
CA VAL A 63 -7.65 27.69 13.02
C VAL A 63 -7.04 28.78 12.13
N SER A 64 -7.18 30.02 12.59
CA SER A 64 -6.47 31.18 12.04
C SER A 64 -4.99 31.10 12.44
N LYS A 65 -4.10 31.43 11.50
CA LYS A 65 -2.65 31.50 11.71
C LYS A 65 -2.34 32.79 12.51
N GLY A 66 -1.86 32.64 13.75
CA GLY A 66 -1.53 33.76 14.64
C GLY A 66 -0.52 34.73 14.01
N ASP A 67 -0.77 36.02 14.21
CA ASP A 67 0.06 37.11 13.68
C ASP A 67 1.21 37.43 14.66
N SER A 68 2.27 38.07 14.17
CA SER A 68 3.55 38.22 14.89
C SER A 68 3.54 39.17 16.09
N ASP A 69 2.38 39.76 16.40
CA ASP A 69 2.23 40.83 17.39
C ASP A 69 1.49 40.38 18.67
N ASP A 70 1.28 39.06 18.84
CA ASP A 70 0.68 38.51 20.05
C ASP A 70 1.73 38.50 21.20
N GLU A 71 1.95 39.69 21.77
CA GLU A 71 2.69 39.91 23.01
C GLU A 71 1.84 39.43 24.18
N TRP A 72 2.15 38.22 24.68
CA TRP A 72 1.42 37.56 25.76
C TRP A 72 1.72 38.21 27.11
N ASP A 73 0.92 39.21 27.47
CA ASP A 73 0.92 39.86 28.79
C ASP A 73 0.17 39.02 29.84
N TYR A 74 0.95 38.46 30.78
CA TYR A 74 0.65 38.02 32.15
C TYR A 74 -0.41 36.92 32.41
N TYR A 75 0.01 35.80 33.02
CA TYR A 75 0.11 35.63 34.48
C TYR A 75 1.19 34.59 34.84
#